data_AF-A0A7S3MIY2-F1
#
_entry.id   AF-A0A7S3MIY2-F1
#
_cell.length_a   1.000
_cell.length_b   1.000
_cell.length_c   1.000
_cell.angle_alpha   90.00
_cell.angle_beta   90.00
_cell.angle_gamma   90.00
#
_symmetry.space_group_name_H-M   'P 1'
#
loop_
_entity.id
_entity.type
_entity.pdbx_description
1 polymer ?
#
loop_
_entity_poly.entity_id
_entity_poly.type
_entity_poly.pdbx_seq_one_letter_code
_entity_poly.pdbx_strand_id
1 'polypeptide(L)'
;MMDFPEMQQQAVSLLLTAFEKFVEDERLVRKILKALTGLFESSYQLVSWFLQHHGLSDLGEYQSLDVHVEAVRAVCRTPYWSAQDAPMLPEFVALLAQLLLDSIEGQSDVASKDVFKPDGTKKRLLDLTEAEELVEACMSSVLHLLLIDPQPPTVLRVLARSLSRHGTEEANTKPFETW
;
A
#
# COMPACT_ATOMS: atom_id res chain seq x y z
N MET A 1 -21.74 -15.93 -14.72
CA MET A 1 -21.30 -14.65 -15.30
C MET A 1 -20.46 -14.01 -14.21
N MET A 2 -19.18 -13.71 -14.45
CA MET A 2 -18.35 -13.06 -13.42
C MET A 2 -18.77 -11.60 -13.32
N ASP A 3 -18.83 -11.09 -12.09
CA ASP A 3 -19.11 -9.69 -11.86
C ASP A 3 -17.90 -8.84 -12.29
N PHE A 4 -18.16 -7.61 -12.74
CA PHE A 4 -17.12 -6.70 -13.27
C PHE A 4 -15.94 -6.50 -12.30
N PRO A 5 -16.15 -6.30 -10.98
CA PRO A 5 -15.05 -6.21 -10.02
C PRO A 5 -14.20 -7.48 -9.93
N GLU A 6 -14.81 -8.67 -10.02
CA GLU A 6 -14.08 -9.95 -9.97
C GLU A 6 -13.15 -10.12 -11.18
N MET A 7 -13.61 -9.68 -12.36
CA MET A 7 -12.78 -9.70 -13.57
C MET A 7 -11.57 -8.76 -13.44
N GLN A 8 -11.74 -7.59 -12.82
CA GLN A 8 -10.64 -6.65 -12.57
C GLN A 8 -9.62 -7.21 -11.58
N GLN A 9 -10.09 -7.82 -10.48
CA GLN A 9 -9.22 -8.48 -9.50
C GLN A 9 -8.42 -9.62 -10.12
N GLN A 10 -9.06 -10.47 -10.92
CA GLN A 10 -8.37 -11.54 -11.65
C GLN A 10 -7.35 -11.00 -12.65
N ALA A 11 -7.67 -9.92 -13.36
CA ALA A 11 -6.73 -9.27 -14.28
C ALA A 11 -5.48 -8.77 -13.54
N VAL A 12 -5.66 -8.14 -12.36
CA VAL A 12 -4.52 -7.72 -11.51
C VAL A 12 -3.69 -8.93 -11.10
N SER A 13 -4.29 -10.00 -10.57
CA SER A 13 -3.54 -11.19 -10.15
C SER A 13 -2.76 -11.85 -11.29
N LEU A 14 -3.34 -11.91 -12.50
CA LEU A 14 -2.66 -12.44 -13.69
C LEU A 14 -1.49 -11.55 -14.13
N LEU A 15 -1.67 -10.23 -14.07
CA LEU A 15 -0.63 -9.26 -14.41
C LEU A 15 0.51 -9.27 -13.40
N LEU A 16 0.24 -9.41 -12.10
CA LEU A 16 1.26 -9.60 -11.06
C LEU A 16 2.07 -10.88 -11.33
N THR A 17 1.39 -11.99 -11.61
CA THR A 17 2.05 -13.26 -11.96
C THR A 17 2.93 -13.11 -13.21
N ALA A 18 2.44 -12.40 -14.22
CA ALA A 18 3.20 -12.12 -15.43
C ALA A 18 4.39 -11.19 -15.16
N PHE A 19 4.25 -10.20 -14.29
CA PHE A 19 5.31 -9.26 -13.93
C PHE A 19 6.53 -10.02 -13.41
N GLU A 20 6.33 -10.89 -12.42
CA GLU A 20 7.43 -11.69 -11.86
C GLU A 20 8.08 -12.57 -12.92
N LYS A 21 7.24 -13.26 -13.71
CA LYS A 21 7.69 -14.22 -14.70
C LYS A 21 8.57 -13.59 -15.78
N PHE A 22 8.33 -12.32 -16.09
CA PHE A 22 8.98 -11.62 -17.19
C PHE A 22 9.86 -10.47 -16.72
N VAL A 23 10.31 -10.48 -15.46
CA VAL A 23 11.09 -9.38 -14.87
C VAL A 23 12.35 -9.02 -15.65
N GLU A 24 13.00 -10.00 -16.29
CA GLU A 24 14.19 -9.80 -17.12
C GLU A 24 13.90 -9.05 -18.45
N ASP A 25 12.64 -9.01 -18.89
CA ASP A 25 12.21 -8.26 -20.08
C ASP A 25 11.64 -6.89 -19.66
N GLU A 26 12.51 -5.90 -19.54
CA GLU A 26 12.12 -4.53 -19.16
C GLU A 26 11.03 -3.92 -20.05
N ARG A 27 10.92 -4.33 -21.32
CA ARG A 27 9.90 -3.77 -22.24
C ARG A 27 8.53 -4.36 -21.90
N LEU A 28 8.49 -5.64 -21.57
CA LEU A 28 7.26 -6.33 -21.17
C LEU A 28 6.82 -5.88 -19.78
N VAL A 29 7.75 -5.80 -18.81
CA VAL A 29 7.50 -5.27 -17.47
C VAL A 29 6.86 -3.88 -17.54
N ARG A 30 7.42 -2.96 -18.34
CA ARG A 30 6.84 -1.61 -18.53
C ARG A 30 5.42 -1.64 -19.11
N LYS A 31 5.08 -2.61 -19.96
CA LYS A 31 3.71 -2.76 -20.49
C LYS A 31 2.76 -3.32 -19.44
N ILE A 32 3.22 -4.28 -18.63
CA ILE A 32 2.45 -4.85 -17.53
C ILE A 32 2.14 -3.76 -16.50
N LEU A 33 3.15 -2.99 -16.10
CA LEU A 33 2.97 -1.89 -15.15
C LEU A 33 1.96 -0.86 -15.65
N LYS A 34 2.05 -0.44 -16.93
CA LYS A 34 1.06 0.45 -17.53
C LYS A 34 -0.36 -0.12 -17.54
N ALA A 35 -0.51 -1.43 -17.75
CA ALA A 35 -1.81 -2.08 -17.70
C ALA A 35 -2.35 -2.11 -16.26
N LEU A 36 -1.50 -2.38 -15.26
CA LEU A 36 -1.85 -2.31 -13.84
C LEU A 36 -2.26 -0.88 -13.45
N THR A 37 -1.50 0.14 -13.85
CA THR A 37 -1.86 1.55 -13.64
C THR A 37 -3.27 1.84 -14.18
N GLY A 38 -3.57 1.47 -15.42
CA GLY A 38 -4.90 1.69 -16.01
C GLY A 38 -6.03 0.95 -15.28
N LEU A 39 -5.75 -0.22 -14.70
CA LEU A 39 -6.72 -0.92 -13.85
C LEU A 39 -6.93 -0.20 -12.52
N PHE A 40 -5.86 0.23 -11.84
CA PHE A 40 -5.97 0.97 -10.58
C PHE A 40 -6.65 2.34 -10.76
N GLU A 41 -6.44 2.98 -11.90
CA GLU A 41 -7.12 4.22 -12.27
C GLU A 41 -8.62 4.01 -12.54
N SER A 42 -9.08 2.77 -12.76
CA SER A 42 -10.50 2.51 -13.05
C SER A 42 -11.40 2.46 -11.81
N SER A 43 -10.85 2.21 -10.61
CA SER A 43 -11.64 2.10 -9.38
C SER A 43 -10.78 2.12 -8.11
N TYR A 44 -11.11 2.98 -7.14
CA TYR A 44 -10.49 2.98 -5.81
C TYR A 44 -10.77 1.67 -5.04
N GLN A 45 -11.88 0.98 -5.33
CA GLN A 45 -12.20 -0.29 -4.68
C GLN A 45 -11.18 -1.37 -5.06
N LEU A 46 -10.69 -1.32 -6.31
CA LEU A 46 -9.63 -2.23 -6.77
C LEU A 46 -8.30 -1.92 -6.07
N VAL A 47 -7.97 -0.64 -5.88
CA VAL A 47 -6.79 -0.23 -5.10
C VAL A 47 -6.93 -0.67 -3.65
N SER A 48 -8.10 -0.47 -3.04
CA SER A 48 -8.39 -0.88 -1.65
C SER A 48 -8.21 -2.39 -1.49
N TRP A 49 -8.83 -3.17 -2.38
CA TRP A 49 -8.69 -4.63 -2.42
C TRP A 49 -7.22 -5.04 -2.57
N PHE A 50 -6.49 -4.40 -3.49
CA PHE A 50 -5.08 -4.70 -3.71
C PHE A 50 -4.25 -4.47 -2.45
N LEU A 51 -4.38 -3.30 -1.80
CA LEU A 51 -3.65 -2.97 -0.58
C LEU A 51 -4.03 -3.88 0.61
N GLN A 52 -5.25 -4.41 0.64
CA GLN A 52 -5.70 -5.36 1.67
C GLN A 52 -5.13 -6.77 1.49
N HIS A 53 -4.91 -7.21 0.24
CA HIS A 53 -4.55 -8.60 -0.08
C HIS A 53 -3.10 -8.77 -0.53
N HIS A 54 -2.40 -7.67 -0.82
CA HIS A 54 -1.03 -7.66 -1.29
C HIS A 54 -0.22 -6.65 -0.47
N GLY A 55 0.22 -7.06 0.72
CA GLY A 55 1.18 -6.27 1.50
C GLY A 55 2.53 -6.15 0.79
N LEU A 56 3.39 -5.23 1.23
CA LEU A 56 4.74 -5.09 0.66
C LEU A 56 5.53 -6.39 0.72
N SER A 57 5.34 -7.17 1.78
CA SER A 57 5.99 -8.47 1.92
C SER A 57 5.42 -9.53 0.98
N ASP A 58 4.20 -9.38 0.46
CA ASP A 58 3.50 -10.49 -0.20
C ASP A 58 3.86 -10.65 -1.68
N LEU A 59 4.30 -9.56 -2.33
CA LEU A 59 4.73 -9.57 -3.73
C LEU A 59 6.19 -9.99 -3.88
N GLY A 60 6.57 -10.34 -5.12
CA GLY A 60 7.96 -10.63 -5.49
C GLY A 60 8.85 -9.40 -5.44
N GLU A 61 10.16 -9.62 -5.37
CA GLU A 61 11.17 -8.58 -5.09
C GLU A 61 11.06 -7.39 -6.05
N TYR A 62 10.75 -7.67 -7.31
CA TYR A 62 10.74 -6.65 -8.36
C TYR A 62 9.39 -5.94 -8.53
N GLN A 63 8.28 -6.52 -8.06
CA GLN A 63 6.95 -5.92 -8.20
C GLN A 63 6.49 -5.16 -6.95
N SER A 64 7.04 -5.46 -5.77
CA SER A 64 6.54 -4.91 -4.51
C SER A 64 6.69 -3.40 -4.38
N LEU A 65 7.59 -2.76 -5.14
CA LEU A 65 7.72 -1.31 -5.14
C LEU A 65 6.88 -0.72 -6.27
N ASP A 66 7.20 -1.07 -7.51
CA ASP A 66 6.60 -0.48 -8.71
C ASP A 66 5.06 -0.57 -8.70
N VAL A 67 4.52 -1.73 -8.32
CA VAL A 67 3.08 -1.95 -8.34
C VAL A 67 2.39 -1.18 -7.21
N HIS A 68 2.95 -1.19 -6.00
CA HIS A 68 2.43 -0.42 -4.87
C HIS A 68 2.48 1.08 -5.14
N VAL A 69 3.59 1.57 -5.68
CA VAL A 69 3.74 2.98 -6.08
C VAL A 69 2.68 3.36 -7.12
N GLU A 70 2.45 2.55 -8.15
CA GLU A 70 1.44 2.84 -9.16
C GLU A 70 0.00 2.72 -8.63
N ALA A 71 -0.27 1.76 -7.74
CA ALA A 71 -1.57 1.63 -7.08
C ALA A 71 -1.90 2.86 -6.24
N VAL A 72 -0.93 3.34 -5.46
CA VAL A 72 -1.08 4.55 -4.63
C VAL A 72 -1.18 5.80 -5.52
N ARG A 73 -0.31 5.96 -6.53
CA ARG A 73 -0.35 7.12 -7.43
C ARG A 73 -1.65 7.22 -8.23
N ALA A 74 -2.29 6.09 -8.56
CA ALA A 74 -3.59 6.10 -9.23
C ALA A 74 -4.66 6.90 -8.46
N VAL A 75 -4.55 6.96 -7.13
CA VAL A 75 -5.44 7.72 -6.22
C VAL A 75 -5.36 9.21 -6.46
N CYS A 76 -4.17 9.75 -6.68
CA CYS A 76 -4.00 11.18 -6.97
C CYS A 76 -4.35 11.54 -8.42
N ARG A 77 -4.16 10.60 -9.36
CA ARG A 77 -4.25 10.88 -10.80
C ARG A 77 -5.69 10.91 -11.30
N THR A 78 -6.63 10.28 -10.60
CA THR A 78 -7.97 10.06 -11.12
C THR A 78 -9.04 10.60 -10.19
N PRO A 79 -10.02 11.36 -10.71
CA PRO A 79 -11.12 11.89 -9.91
C PRO A 79 -12.24 10.85 -9.73
N TYR A 80 -11.91 9.62 -9.30
CA TYR A 80 -12.95 8.61 -9.05
C TYR A 80 -13.69 8.78 -7.72
N TRP A 81 -13.20 9.64 -6.83
CA TRP A 81 -13.85 9.91 -5.55
C TRP A 81 -15.07 10.82 -5.73
N SER A 82 -16.26 10.26 -5.53
CA SER A 82 -17.48 11.04 -5.42
C SER A 82 -17.88 11.25 -3.97
N ALA A 83 -18.81 12.18 -3.72
CA ALA A 83 -19.41 12.36 -2.39
C ALA A 83 -20.09 11.08 -1.86
N GLN A 84 -20.44 10.13 -2.73
CA GLN A 84 -21.04 8.85 -2.35
C GLN A 84 -20.01 7.87 -1.78
N ASP A 85 -18.74 8.02 -2.15
CA ASP A 85 -17.63 7.15 -1.74
C ASP A 85 -16.93 7.66 -0.47
N ALA A 86 -17.31 8.85 -0.01
CA ALA A 86 -16.79 9.49 1.20
C ALA A 86 -16.78 8.60 2.45
N PRO A 87 -17.80 7.75 2.72
CA PRO A 87 -17.77 6.83 3.85
C PRO A 87 -16.61 5.82 3.83
N MET A 88 -15.98 5.58 2.67
CA MET A 88 -14.86 4.63 2.50
C MET A 88 -13.49 5.28 2.67
N LEU A 89 -13.41 6.62 2.66
CA LEU A 89 -12.16 7.37 2.86
C LEU A 89 -11.41 6.98 4.15
N PRO A 90 -12.07 6.78 5.32
CA PRO A 90 -11.40 6.35 6.55
C PRO A 90 -10.62 5.05 6.40
N GLU A 91 -11.25 4.01 5.84
CA GLU A 91 -10.65 2.70 5.66
C GLU A 91 -9.46 2.78 4.70
N PHE A 92 -9.64 3.50 3.59
CA PHE A 92 -8.59 3.66 2.60
C PHE A 92 -7.37 4.41 3.14
N VAL A 93 -7.59 5.45 3.94
CA VAL A 93 -6.51 6.20 4.62
C VAL A 93 -5.77 5.31 5.62
N ALA A 94 -6.46 4.42 6.32
CA ALA A 94 -5.81 3.46 7.20
C ALA A 94 -4.89 2.50 6.43
N LEU A 95 -5.30 2.05 5.23
CA LEU A 95 -4.45 1.22 4.35
C LEU A 95 -3.19 1.96 3.89
N LEU A 96 -3.33 3.22 3.47
CA LEU A 96 -2.18 4.05 3.08
C LEU A 96 -1.24 4.33 4.26
N ALA A 97 -1.79 4.57 5.45
CA ALA A 97 -1.01 4.76 6.67
C ALA A 97 -0.24 3.49 7.04
N GLN A 98 -0.86 2.31 6.91
CA GLN A 98 -0.18 1.03 7.14
C GLN A 98 0.95 0.82 6.15
N LEU A 99 0.70 1.05 4.85
CA LEU A 99 1.73 0.93 3.81
C LEU A 99 2.91 1.89 4.05
N LEU A 100 2.62 3.12 4.49
CA LEU A 100 3.62 4.10 4.87
C LEU A 100 4.46 3.62 6.06
N LEU A 101 3.83 3.09 7.11
CA LEU A 101 4.55 2.53 8.26
C LEU A 101 5.40 1.32 7.87
N ASP A 102 4.84 0.38 7.10
CA ASP A 102 5.54 -0.81 6.61
C ASP A 102 6.79 -0.43 5.79
N SER A 103 6.71 0.67 5.02
CA SER A 103 7.83 1.18 4.22
C SER A 103 8.93 1.84 5.06
N ILE A 104 8.57 2.56 6.14
CA ILE A 104 9.51 3.29 7.01
C ILE A 104 10.18 2.36 8.01
N GLU A 105 9.38 1.52 8.68
CA GLU A 105 9.88 0.59 9.68
C GLU A 105 10.74 -0.49 9.04
N GLY A 106 10.64 -0.66 7.71
CA GLY A 106 11.36 -1.71 6.98
C GLY A 106 11.21 -3.04 7.70
N GLN A 107 10.02 -3.35 8.23
CA GLN A 107 9.77 -4.45 9.17
C GLN A 107 10.97 -4.75 10.09
N SER A 108 11.48 -3.74 10.79
CA SER A 108 12.56 -3.90 11.76
C SER A 108 12.00 -4.53 13.03
N ASP A 109 12.36 -5.79 13.26
CA ASP A 109 13.17 -6.16 14.43
C ASP A 109 13.22 -7.68 14.56
N VAL A 110 14.08 -8.31 13.75
CA VAL A 110 15.00 -9.30 14.31
C VAL A 110 16.28 -9.20 13.51
N ALA A 111 17.39 -8.91 14.19
CA ALA A 111 18.71 -9.27 13.73
C ALA A 111 18.74 -10.77 13.38
N SER A 112 18.40 -11.16 12.16
CA SER A 112 18.44 -12.55 11.71
C SER A 112 18.44 -12.61 10.19
N LYS A 113 19.56 -13.10 9.67
CA LYS A 113 19.73 -13.76 8.38
C LYS A 113 18.40 -14.30 7.82
N ASP A 114 18.09 -13.86 6.61
CA ASP A 114 17.12 -14.49 5.70
C ASP A 114 15.76 -14.83 6.36
N VAL A 115 14.92 -13.82 6.57
CA VAL A 115 13.51 -14.06 6.90
C VAL A 115 12.82 -14.60 5.65
N PHE A 116 12.67 -15.92 5.59
CA PHE A 116 11.95 -16.60 4.53
C PHE A 116 10.45 -16.65 4.86
N LYS A 117 9.60 -16.39 3.86
CA LYS A 117 8.18 -16.72 3.88
C LYS A 117 7.98 -18.24 4.10
N PRO A 118 6.77 -18.68 4.50
CA PRO A 118 6.45 -20.11 4.62
C PRO A 118 6.69 -20.91 3.33
N ASP A 119 6.71 -20.24 2.18
CA ASP A 119 7.00 -20.80 0.85
C ASP A 119 8.50 -20.83 0.49
N GLY A 120 9.38 -20.36 1.38
CA GLY A 120 10.82 -20.34 1.17
C GLY A 120 11.34 -19.13 0.37
N THR A 121 10.52 -18.12 0.09
CA THR A 121 10.96 -16.88 -0.57
C THR A 121 11.47 -15.84 0.43
N LYS A 122 12.52 -15.08 0.10
CA LYS A 122 13.04 -14.05 1.00
C LYS A 122 12.08 -12.87 1.09
N LYS A 123 11.87 -12.40 2.31
CA LYS A 123 11.13 -11.17 2.61
C LYS A 123 11.98 -9.97 2.16
N ARG A 124 11.47 -9.16 1.23
CA ARG A 124 12.18 -7.98 0.71
C ARG A 124 12.16 -6.85 1.74
N LEU A 125 13.34 -6.27 1.96
CA LEU A 125 13.50 -5.00 2.64
C LEU A 125 13.69 -3.93 1.56
N LEU A 126 12.88 -2.87 1.59
CA LEU A 126 13.07 -1.71 0.73
C LEU A 126 14.37 -1.00 1.15
N ASP A 127 15.15 -0.53 0.18
CA ASP A 127 16.21 0.41 0.50
C ASP A 127 15.65 1.80 0.85
N LEU A 128 16.51 2.70 1.33
CA LEU A 128 16.09 4.05 1.75
C LEU A 128 15.47 4.87 0.61
N THR A 129 15.98 4.74 -0.62
CA THR A 129 15.47 5.48 -1.79
C THR A 129 14.10 4.94 -2.20
N GLU A 130 13.94 3.62 -2.19
CA GLU A 130 12.67 2.96 -2.49
C GLU A 130 11.60 3.28 -1.44
N ALA A 131 11.98 3.29 -0.16
CA ALA A 131 11.09 3.70 0.92
C ALA A 131 10.65 5.16 0.79
N GLU A 132 11.58 6.07 0.47
CA GLU A 132 11.27 7.48 0.22
C GLU A 132 10.25 7.67 -0.91
N GLU A 133 10.41 6.95 -2.03
CA GLU A 133 9.47 7.03 -3.16
C GLU A 133 8.05 6.58 -2.76
N LEU A 134 7.94 5.49 -1.99
CA LEU A 134 6.65 4.98 -1.54
C LEU A 134 6.00 5.91 -0.50
N VAL A 135 6.79 6.48 0.40
CA VAL A 135 6.34 7.49 1.38
C VAL A 135 5.81 8.72 0.65
N GLU A 136 6.53 9.22 -0.36
CA GLU A 136 6.09 10.38 -1.15
C GLU A 136 4.73 10.11 -1.84
N ALA A 137 4.59 8.93 -2.45
CA ALA A 137 3.33 8.53 -3.09
C ALA A 137 2.17 8.45 -2.09
N CYS A 138 2.40 7.84 -0.93
CA CYS A 138 1.39 7.71 0.13
C CYS A 138 0.98 9.08 0.67
N MET A 139 1.95 9.96 0.97
CA MET A 139 1.69 11.29 1.50
C MET A 139 0.92 12.17 0.50
N SER A 140 1.29 12.11 -0.78
CA SER A 140 0.56 12.79 -1.85
C SER A 140 -0.90 12.33 -1.92
N SER A 141 -1.12 11.02 -1.82
CA SER A 141 -2.47 10.42 -1.86
C SER A 141 -3.30 10.81 -0.65
N VAL A 142 -2.74 10.70 0.56
CA VAL A 142 -3.42 11.13 1.78
C VAL A 142 -3.78 12.61 1.75
N LEU A 143 -2.88 13.47 1.24
CA LEU A 143 -3.16 14.89 1.08
C LEU A 143 -4.32 15.12 0.10
N HIS A 144 -4.35 14.39 -1.01
CA HIS A 144 -5.47 14.46 -1.95
C HIS A 144 -6.79 14.07 -1.28
N LEU A 145 -6.80 12.98 -0.49
CA LEU A 145 -8.00 12.53 0.24
C LEU A 145 -8.47 13.54 1.30
N LEU A 146 -7.54 14.24 1.95
CA LEU A 146 -7.88 15.32 2.90
C LEU A 146 -8.58 16.50 2.22
N LEU A 147 -8.24 16.80 0.97
CA LEU A 147 -8.84 17.92 0.23
C LEU A 147 -10.26 17.61 -0.27
N ILE A 148 -10.60 16.33 -0.43
CA ILE A 148 -11.90 15.87 -0.94
C ILE A 148 -12.82 15.34 0.15
N ASP A 149 -12.35 15.20 1.39
CA ASP A 149 -13.16 14.77 2.54
C ASP A 149 -14.37 15.71 2.69
N PRO A 150 -15.62 15.25 2.46
CA PRO A 150 -16.81 16.09 2.62
C PRO A 150 -17.22 16.23 4.10
N GLN A 151 -16.57 15.50 5.01
CA GLN A 151 -16.77 15.57 6.45
C GLN A 151 -15.43 15.79 7.19
N PRO A 152 -14.74 16.91 6.95
CA PRO A 152 -13.53 17.23 7.71
C PRO A 152 -13.89 17.32 9.21
N PRO A 153 -13.09 16.74 10.15
CA PRO A 153 -11.73 16.20 9.99
C PRO A 153 -11.67 14.66 10.10
N THR A 154 -12.51 13.92 9.39
CA THR A 154 -12.61 12.45 9.56
C THR A 154 -11.33 11.74 9.11
N VAL A 155 -10.86 12.03 7.89
CA VAL A 155 -9.62 11.46 7.35
C VAL A 155 -8.42 11.78 8.24
N LEU A 156 -8.31 13.04 8.70
CA LEU A 156 -7.23 13.49 9.57
C LEU A 156 -7.18 12.72 10.90
N ARG A 157 -8.35 12.49 11.54
CA ARG A 157 -8.43 11.73 12.80
C ARG A 157 -7.98 10.29 12.61
N VAL A 158 -8.34 9.67 11.49
CA VAL A 158 -7.99 8.28 11.19
C VAL A 158 -6.50 8.14 10.91
N LEU A 159 -5.94 9.06 10.11
CA LEU A 159 -4.50 9.13 9.87
C LEU A 159 -3.73 9.23 11.20
N ALA A 160 -4.10 10.20 12.05
CA ALA A 160 -3.44 10.39 13.34
C ALA A 160 -3.52 9.14 14.22
N ARG A 161 -4.67 8.48 14.29
CA ARG A 161 -4.85 7.22 15.06
C ARG A 161 -4.01 6.08 14.49
N SER A 162 -3.94 5.95 13.17
CA SER A 162 -3.21 4.87 12.51
C SER A 162 -1.71 5.01 12.75
N LEU A 163 -1.18 6.23 12.63
CA LEU A 163 0.24 6.52 12.90
C LEU A 163 0.59 6.45 14.40
N SER A 164 -0.35 6.75 15.30
CA SER A 164 -0.10 6.71 16.75
C SER A 164 -0.02 5.30 17.33
N ARG A 165 -0.64 4.29 16.68
CA ARG A 165 -0.72 2.92 17.20
C ARG A 165 0.66 2.27 17.42
N HIS A 166 1.66 2.62 16.62
CA HIS A 166 3.03 2.10 16.76
C HIS A 166 3.89 2.86 17.79
N GLY A 167 3.46 4.04 18.25
CA GLY A 167 4.18 4.81 19.27
C GLY A 167 3.81 4.49 20.73
N THR A 168 2.74 3.73 20.98
CA THR A 168 2.19 3.52 22.34
C THR A 168 2.48 2.16 22.97
N GLU A 169 2.96 1.16 22.22
CA GLU A 169 3.30 -0.15 22.81
C GLU A 169 4.65 -0.15 23.55
N GLU A 170 5.58 0.76 23.22
CA GLU A 170 6.86 0.90 23.96
C GLU A 170 6.74 1.70 25.27
N ALA A 171 5.66 2.45 25.49
CA ALA A 171 5.54 3.36 26.63
C ALA A 171 5.00 2.70 27.91
N ASN A 172 4.64 1.41 27.90
CA ASN A 172 3.90 0.77 29.00
C ASN A 172 4.69 -0.31 29.77
N THR A 173 6.03 -0.38 29.63
CA THR A 173 6.88 -1.37 30.31
C THR A 173 7.91 -0.80 31.30
N LYS A 174 7.65 0.37 31.88
CA LYS A 174 8.35 0.78 33.11
C LYS A 174 7.33 1.12 34.19
N PRO A 175 7.14 0.28 35.23
CA PRO A 175 6.50 0.76 36.44
C PRO A 175 7.42 1.84 37.02
N PHE A 176 6.86 3.03 37.23
CA PHE A 176 7.47 4.04 38.06
C PHE A 176 7.63 3.44 39.47
N GLU A 177 8.82 2.94 39.78
CA GLU A 177 9.25 2.74 41.16
C GLU A 177 9.55 4.13 41.74
N THR A 178 8.63 4.59 42.59
CA THR A 178 8.78 5.77 43.42
C THR A 178 9.89 5.54 44.45
N TRP A 179 10.82 6.50 44.54
CA TRP A 179 11.81 6.62 45.61
C TRP A 179 11.17 7.13 46.90
#